data_AF-A0A1M6YE72-F1
#
_entry.id   AF-A0A1M6YE72-F1
#
_cell.length_a   1.000
_cell.length_b   1.000
_cell.length_c   1.000
_cell.angle_alpha   90.00
_cell.angle_beta   90.00
_cell.angle_gamma   90.00
#
_symmetry.space_group_name_H-M   'P 1'
#
loop_
_entity.id
_entity.type
_entity.pdbx_description
1 polymer ?
#
loop_
_entity_poly.entity_id
_entity_poly.type
_entity_poly.pdbx_seq_one_letter_code
_entity_poly.pdbx_strand_id
1 'polypeptide(L)'
;MKRLTSSLVVCMLMLGTAACTANTETEEPPQTQEMTAEQQAQAVDDMTAPVDSLVRCMLENGMEYDPQNPEFFWTSLAYFAGQYGSEHQLAEVTDDSITLPSKAVQELAIALFADYDDLLELPDSLSGRVTYDESTDAYTFGRGDIGLAETKLTFKGEEDGVVTVQADLVSLMEDQDIIGSWTVTMTNNTYADGISDPMYLYSVASVTPIETTENEGDSQTSGTTSSETASNEITVNAVYNGLSDGHTAEMTLPDGTVNAYQFTDSNVASKLQEYNVGDAITFTYTQESKDAAMVITNVE
;
A
#
# COMPACT_ATOMS: atom_id res chain seq x y z
N MET A 1 19.96 78.37 26.54
CA MET A 1 20.86 77.98 27.65
C MET A 1 20.53 76.54 28.02
N LYS A 2 21.25 75.53 27.55
CA LYS A 2 22.53 74.95 28.05
C LYS A 2 22.90 73.85 27.02
N ARG A 3 24.11 73.67 26.46
CA ARG A 3 25.45 74.26 26.52
C ARG A 3 26.02 74.21 25.10
N LEU A 4 26.70 75.29 24.69
CA LEU A 4 27.57 75.35 23.50
C LEU A 4 28.96 74.84 23.89
N THR A 5 29.65 74.18 22.95
CA THR A 5 31.05 74.41 22.48
C THR A 5 31.57 73.15 21.78
N SER A 6 31.97 73.23 20.50
CA SER A 6 33.35 73.45 20.02
C SER A 6 34.20 72.17 20.18
N SER A 7 34.99 71.65 19.24
CA SER A 7 35.84 72.29 18.22
C SER A 7 36.22 71.28 17.13
N LEU A 8 36.47 71.82 15.94
CA LEU A 8 37.28 71.31 14.84
C LEU A 8 38.77 71.19 15.25
N VAL A 9 39.52 70.19 14.72
CA VAL A 9 40.99 70.15 14.37
C VAL A 9 41.36 68.66 14.16
N VAL A 10 41.51 68.16 12.92
CA VAL A 10 42.70 68.07 12.04
C VAL A 10 43.76 67.01 12.44
N CYS A 11 43.83 65.98 11.59
CA CYS A 11 44.95 65.12 11.14
C CYS A 11 45.94 64.48 12.14
N MET A 12 45.96 63.14 12.13
CA MET A 12 47.22 62.39 11.97
C MET A 12 46.98 61.04 11.28
N LEU A 13 47.48 60.93 10.04
CA LEU A 13 47.74 59.68 9.32
C LEU A 13 48.90 58.93 10.01
N MET A 14 48.73 57.64 10.26
CA MET A 14 49.82 56.66 10.28
C MET A 14 49.25 55.33 9.76
N LEU A 15 49.95 54.77 8.78
CA LEU A 15 49.59 53.60 8.00
C LEU A 15 49.52 52.30 8.82
N GLY A 16 48.56 51.46 8.48
CA GLY A 16 48.50 50.05 8.85
C GLY A 16 47.61 49.33 7.84
N THR A 17 48.22 48.57 6.94
CA THR A 17 47.58 47.81 5.86
C THR A 17 46.66 46.72 6.41
N ALA A 18 45.37 46.77 6.05
CA ALA A 18 44.52 45.59 5.95
C ALA A 18 43.63 45.79 4.72
N ALA A 19 43.85 44.96 3.70
CA ALA A 19 43.04 44.93 2.50
C ALA A 19 41.59 44.60 2.88
N CYS A 20 40.66 45.49 2.54
CA CYS A 20 39.24 45.21 2.58
C CYS A 20 38.91 44.30 1.38
N THR A 21 38.83 43.00 1.60
CA THR A 21 38.05 42.11 0.72
C THR A 21 36.58 42.28 1.09
N ALA A 22 35.81 42.79 0.14
CA ALA A 22 34.35 42.79 0.21
C ALA A 22 33.89 41.33 0.10
N ASN A 23 33.33 40.78 1.18
CA ASN A 23 32.54 39.54 1.10
C ASN A 23 31.19 39.91 0.50
N THR A 24 31.07 39.75 -0.82
CA THR A 24 29.81 39.35 -1.44
C THR A 24 29.56 37.91 -1.01
N GLU A 25 28.73 37.71 0.02
CA GLU A 25 28.08 36.42 0.22
C GLU A 25 27.08 36.25 -0.92
N THR A 26 27.53 35.55 -1.95
CA THR A 26 26.62 34.83 -2.84
C THR A 26 26.00 33.75 -1.97
N GLU A 27 24.72 33.85 -1.63
CA GLU A 27 23.98 32.72 -1.09
C GLU A 27 24.06 31.61 -2.15
N GLU A 28 24.86 30.58 -1.85
CA GLU A 28 24.80 29.33 -2.61
C GLU A 28 23.35 28.80 -2.51
N PRO A 29 22.76 28.32 -3.61
CA PRO A 29 21.48 27.64 -3.53
C PRO A 29 21.58 26.50 -2.50
N PRO A 30 20.50 26.17 -1.76
CA PRO A 30 20.56 25.14 -0.75
C PRO A 30 21.11 23.87 -1.40
N GLN A 31 22.27 23.42 -0.92
CA GLN A 31 22.80 22.12 -1.33
C GLN A 31 21.79 21.09 -0.84
N THR A 32 21.11 20.41 -1.76
CA THR A 32 20.33 19.22 -1.45
C THR A 32 21.32 18.25 -0.82
N GLN A 33 21.27 18.13 0.51
CA GLN A 33 22.16 17.25 1.22
C GLN A 33 21.73 15.82 0.86
N GLU A 34 22.56 15.11 0.10
CA GLU A 34 22.31 13.71 -0.23
C GLU A 34 22.08 12.93 1.06
N MET A 35 20.97 12.17 1.11
CA MET A 35 20.65 11.31 2.25
C MET A 35 21.74 10.25 2.41
N THR A 36 22.08 9.92 3.65
CA THR A 36 22.95 8.75 3.89
C THR A 36 22.18 7.47 3.57
N ALA A 37 22.90 6.37 3.30
CA ALA A 37 22.27 5.06 3.08
C ALA A 37 21.40 4.60 4.27
N GLU A 38 21.76 4.98 5.51
CA GLU A 38 20.97 4.68 6.70
C GLU A 38 19.66 5.48 6.74
N GLN A 39 19.72 6.77 6.39
CA GLN A 39 18.53 7.62 6.27
C GLN A 39 17.61 7.14 5.15
N GLN A 40 18.19 6.70 4.02
CA GLN A 40 17.44 6.10 2.91
C GLN A 40 16.73 4.82 3.32
N ALA A 41 17.42 3.94 4.04
CA ALA A 41 16.84 2.70 4.53
C ALA A 41 15.68 2.97 5.50
N GLN A 42 15.85 3.92 6.43
CA GLN A 42 14.77 4.30 7.35
C GLN A 42 13.58 4.92 6.60
N ALA A 43 13.83 5.83 5.65
CA ALA A 43 12.77 6.46 4.87
C ALA A 43 11.97 5.43 4.04
N VAL A 44 12.62 4.36 3.57
CA VAL A 44 11.93 3.23 2.92
C VAL A 44 11.15 2.40 3.94
N ASP A 45 11.72 2.13 5.12
CA ASP A 45 11.05 1.39 6.20
C ASP A 45 9.78 2.10 6.68
N ASP A 46 9.84 3.43 6.84
CA ASP A 46 8.70 4.27 7.22
C ASP A 46 7.54 4.15 6.20
N MET A 47 7.83 3.85 4.93
CA MET A 47 6.83 3.64 3.89
C MET A 47 6.13 2.27 3.94
N THR A 48 6.47 1.39 4.89
CA THR A 48 5.85 0.07 5.01
C THR A 48 4.34 0.15 5.20
N ALA A 49 3.84 1.01 6.10
CA ALA A 49 2.41 1.13 6.36
C ALA A 49 1.60 1.71 5.18
N PRO A 50 2.04 2.81 4.51
CA PRO A 50 1.43 3.27 3.27
C PRO A 50 1.38 2.19 2.18
N VAL A 51 2.50 1.49 1.96
CA VAL A 51 2.59 0.49 0.89
C VAL A 51 1.77 -0.76 1.23
N ASP A 52 1.79 -1.25 2.47
CA ASP A 52 0.95 -2.36 2.94
C ASP A 52 -0.54 -2.08 2.68
N SER A 53 -0.98 -0.87 3.00
CA SER A 53 -2.37 -0.44 2.80
C SER A 53 -2.78 -0.46 1.33
N LEU A 54 -1.88 -0.04 0.43
CA LEU A 54 -2.13 -0.07 -1.02
C LEU A 54 -2.20 -1.51 -1.54
N VAL A 55 -1.20 -2.35 -1.24
CA VAL A 55 -1.13 -3.70 -1.81
C VAL A 55 -2.28 -4.58 -1.32
N ARG A 56 -2.71 -4.43 -0.06
CA ARG A 56 -3.90 -5.12 0.46
C ARG A 56 -5.18 -4.60 -0.15
N CYS A 57 -5.33 -3.27 -0.25
CA CYS A 57 -6.49 -2.68 -0.92
C CYS A 57 -6.63 -3.22 -2.34
N MET A 58 -5.53 -3.24 -3.11
CA MET A 58 -5.49 -3.78 -4.46
C MET A 58 -5.84 -5.27 -4.50
N LEU A 59 -5.17 -6.08 -3.67
CA LEU A 59 -5.34 -7.53 -3.64
C LEU A 59 -6.76 -7.94 -3.22
N GLU A 60 -7.25 -7.42 -2.10
CA GLU A 60 -8.50 -7.86 -1.47
C GLU A 60 -9.75 -7.37 -2.22
N ASN A 61 -9.61 -6.28 -2.99
CA ASN A 61 -10.74 -5.68 -3.70
C ASN A 61 -10.61 -5.81 -5.23
N GLY A 62 -9.54 -6.46 -5.74
CA GLY A 62 -9.30 -6.60 -7.17
C GLY A 62 -9.15 -5.26 -7.90
N MET A 63 -8.56 -4.28 -7.24
CA MET A 63 -8.39 -2.92 -7.76
C MET A 63 -6.98 -2.72 -8.30
N GLU A 64 -6.87 -1.90 -9.34
CA GLU A 64 -5.59 -1.37 -9.83
C GLU A 64 -5.24 -0.07 -9.08
N TYR A 65 -3.95 0.28 -9.08
CA TYR A 65 -3.50 1.56 -8.54
C TYR A 65 -4.00 2.71 -9.43
N ASP A 66 -5.05 3.39 -8.99
CA ASP A 66 -5.65 4.54 -9.68
C ASP A 66 -6.04 5.64 -8.69
N PRO A 67 -5.11 6.57 -8.37
CA PRO A 67 -5.35 7.66 -7.42
C PRO A 67 -6.51 8.59 -7.81
N GLN A 68 -6.94 8.60 -9.07
CA GLN A 68 -8.02 9.45 -9.55
C GLN A 68 -9.39 8.79 -9.46
N ASN A 69 -9.44 7.49 -9.15
CA ASN A 69 -10.67 6.76 -8.89
C ASN A 69 -11.08 6.95 -7.42
N PRO A 70 -12.22 7.62 -7.13
CA PRO A 70 -12.66 7.86 -5.75
C PRO A 70 -12.85 6.59 -4.92
N GLU A 71 -13.26 5.48 -5.55
CA GLU A 71 -13.45 4.20 -4.84
C GLU A 71 -12.11 3.66 -4.35
N PHE A 72 -11.09 3.63 -5.23
CA PHE A 72 -9.75 3.18 -4.87
C PHE A 72 -9.09 4.11 -3.86
N PHE A 73 -9.17 5.42 -4.12
CA PHE A 73 -8.60 6.46 -3.26
C PHE A 73 -9.09 6.34 -1.82
N TRP A 74 -10.41 6.28 -1.63
CA TRP A 74 -10.99 6.20 -0.28
C TRP A 74 -10.90 4.81 0.33
N THR A 75 -10.95 3.75 -0.46
CA THR A 75 -10.75 2.39 0.07
C THR A 75 -9.33 2.26 0.62
N SER A 76 -8.30 2.62 -0.13
CA SER A 76 -6.90 2.55 0.33
C SER A 76 -6.63 3.46 1.54
N LEU A 77 -7.22 4.66 1.59
CA LEU A 77 -7.20 5.51 2.79
C LEU A 77 -7.88 4.83 3.99
N ALA A 78 -8.98 4.11 3.78
CA ALA A 78 -9.66 3.39 4.85
C ALA A 78 -8.82 2.22 5.39
N TYR A 79 -8.09 1.50 4.52
CA TYR A 79 -7.10 0.52 4.95
C TYR A 79 -6.02 1.20 5.80
N PHE A 80 -5.45 2.29 5.29
CA PHE A 80 -4.34 2.96 5.96
C PHE A 80 -4.73 3.55 7.32
N ALA A 81 -5.78 4.37 7.35
CA ALA A 81 -6.25 5.01 8.57
C ALA A 81 -6.85 3.99 9.56
N GLY A 82 -7.64 3.02 9.07
CA GLY A 82 -8.27 2.00 9.91
C GLY A 82 -7.25 1.07 10.60
N GLN A 83 -6.07 0.92 9.99
CA GLN A 83 -5.07 -0.03 10.45
C GLN A 83 -3.90 0.60 11.20
N TYR A 84 -3.40 1.73 10.69
CA TYR A 84 -2.21 2.41 11.19
C TYR A 84 -2.52 3.81 11.74
N GLY A 85 -3.73 4.34 11.49
CA GLY A 85 -4.10 5.69 11.89
C GLY A 85 -4.03 5.96 13.40
N SER A 86 -4.05 4.93 14.26
CA SER A 86 -3.86 5.10 15.70
C SER A 86 -2.46 5.58 16.09
N GLU A 87 -1.47 5.46 15.19
CA GLU A 87 -0.10 5.95 15.40
C GLU A 87 0.01 7.46 15.13
N HIS A 88 -0.97 8.04 14.44
CA HIS A 88 -0.99 9.46 14.15
C HIS A 88 -1.27 10.28 15.43
N GLN A 89 -0.47 11.32 15.68
CA GLN A 89 -0.53 12.11 16.93
C GLN A 89 -1.88 12.81 17.19
N LEU A 90 -2.66 13.04 16.14
CA LEU A 90 -3.98 13.68 16.19
C LEU A 90 -5.15 12.68 16.21
N ALA A 91 -4.86 11.38 16.29
CA ALA A 91 -5.89 10.35 16.27
C ALA A 91 -6.67 10.31 17.58
N GLU A 92 -8.00 10.31 17.47
CA GLU A 92 -8.89 9.89 18.54
C GLU A 92 -9.29 8.44 18.32
N VAL A 93 -8.85 7.56 19.21
CA VAL A 93 -9.01 6.10 19.07
C VAL A 93 -10.06 5.59 20.03
N THR A 94 -11.00 4.81 19.51
CA THR A 94 -11.96 4.01 20.29
C THR A 94 -11.73 2.52 20.02
N ASP A 95 -12.55 1.66 20.64
CA ASP A 95 -12.48 0.22 20.41
C ASP A 95 -12.73 -0.15 18.94
N ASP A 96 -13.67 0.56 18.28
CA ASP A 96 -14.17 0.20 16.95
C ASP A 96 -13.76 1.21 15.84
N SER A 97 -13.25 2.38 16.21
CA SER A 97 -12.98 3.45 15.24
C SER A 97 -11.75 4.29 15.54
N ILE A 98 -11.24 4.92 14.48
CA ILE A 98 -10.18 5.94 14.51
C ILE A 98 -10.75 7.21 13.87
N THR A 99 -10.72 8.32 14.60
CA THR A 99 -11.14 9.63 14.08
C THR A 99 -9.92 10.52 13.89
N LEU A 100 -9.82 11.14 12.71
CA LEU A 100 -8.71 12.00 12.31
C LEU A 100 -9.25 13.32 11.74
N PRO A 101 -8.67 14.47 12.09
CA PRO A 101 -9.01 15.73 11.43
C PRO A 101 -8.66 15.66 9.94
N SER A 102 -9.38 16.39 9.10
CA SER A 102 -9.18 16.40 7.64
C SER A 102 -7.73 16.60 7.24
N LYS A 103 -6.99 17.48 7.93
CA LYS A 103 -5.55 17.69 7.69
C LYS A 103 -4.69 16.43 7.90
N ALA A 104 -4.98 15.64 8.93
CA ALA A 104 -4.28 14.37 9.14
C ALA A 104 -4.63 13.35 8.03
N VAL A 105 -5.89 13.33 7.57
CA VAL A 105 -6.28 12.47 6.43
C VAL A 105 -5.58 12.89 5.15
N GLN A 106 -5.40 14.20 4.91
CA GLN A 106 -4.60 14.73 3.81
C GLN A 106 -3.14 14.26 3.91
N GLU A 107 -2.53 14.32 5.10
CA GLU A 107 -1.16 13.83 5.33
C GLU A 107 -1.03 12.34 5.00
N LEU A 108 -2.00 11.50 5.39
CA LEU A 108 -2.05 10.08 5.00
C LEU A 108 -2.21 9.91 3.49
N ALA A 109 -3.11 10.68 2.86
CA ALA A 109 -3.36 10.62 1.41
C ALA A 109 -2.11 10.95 0.60
N ILE A 110 -1.36 11.96 1.02
CA ILE A 110 -0.11 12.36 0.38
C ILE A 110 0.93 11.25 0.42
N ALA A 111 0.99 10.44 1.48
CA ALA A 111 1.90 9.29 1.53
C ALA A 111 1.51 8.20 0.50
N LEU A 112 0.21 8.00 0.29
CA LEU A 112 -0.32 7.03 -0.67
C LEU A 112 -0.22 7.48 -2.14
N PHE A 113 -0.23 8.80 -2.40
CA PHE A 113 -0.36 9.35 -3.75
C PHE A 113 0.57 10.54 -3.99
N ALA A 114 1.54 10.38 -4.88
CA ALA A 114 2.45 11.46 -5.28
C ALA A 114 1.75 12.55 -6.10
N ASP A 115 0.80 12.17 -6.96
CA ASP A 115 -0.03 13.11 -7.73
C ASP A 115 -1.29 13.51 -6.95
N TYR A 116 -1.08 14.01 -5.73
CA TYR A 116 -2.15 14.44 -4.82
C TYR A 116 -2.37 15.96 -4.87
N ASP A 117 -3.65 16.36 -5.00
CA ASP A 117 -4.09 17.76 -4.92
C ASP A 117 -4.97 18.00 -3.68
N ASP A 118 -6.10 17.30 -3.60
CA ASP A 118 -7.02 17.36 -2.46
C ASP A 118 -7.74 16.01 -2.25
N LEU A 119 -8.44 15.85 -1.12
CA LEU A 119 -9.30 14.70 -0.88
C LEU A 119 -10.42 14.66 -1.92
N LEU A 120 -10.60 13.50 -2.55
CA LEU A 120 -11.71 13.28 -3.48
C LEU A 120 -13.06 13.27 -2.73
N GLU A 121 -14.16 13.42 -3.47
CA GLU A 121 -15.50 13.25 -2.90
C GLU A 121 -15.67 11.82 -2.37
N LEU A 122 -16.13 11.68 -1.12
CA LEU A 122 -16.31 10.38 -0.47
C LEU A 122 -17.47 9.61 -1.14
N PRO A 123 -17.22 8.42 -1.72
CA PRO A 123 -18.27 7.61 -2.33
C PRO A 123 -19.29 7.10 -1.31
N ASP A 124 -20.58 7.08 -1.69
CA ASP A 124 -21.67 6.54 -0.88
C ASP A 124 -21.46 5.05 -0.51
N SER A 125 -20.77 4.29 -1.36
CA SER A 125 -20.39 2.88 -1.14
C SER A 125 -19.57 2.69 0.14
N LEU A 126 -18.82 3.70 0.57
CA LEU A 126 -17.95 3.66 1.72
C LEU A 126 -18.57 4.23 3.00
N SER A 127 -19.84 4.63 2.99
CA SER A 127 -20.50 5.23 4.17
C SER A 127 -20.54 4.32 5.41
N GLY A 128 -20.35 3.01 5.24
CA GLY A 128 -20.24 2.04 6.33
C GLY A 128 -18.81 1.85 6.86
N ARG A 129 -17.81 2.42 6.19
CA ARG A 129 -16.38 2.31 6.53
C ARG A 129 -15.77 3.66 6.92
N VAL A 130 -16.21 4.73 6.28
CA VAL A 130 -15.74 6.10 6.47
C VAL A 130 -16.94 7.02 6.61
N THR A 131 -16.88 7.92 7.59
CA THR A 131 -17.88 8.99 7.77
C THR A 131 -17.18 10.32 7.96
N TYR A 132 -17.79 11.40 7.48
CA TYR A 132 -17.29 12.77 7.62
C TYR A 132 -18.22 13.59 8.51
N ASP A 133 -17.64 14.36 9.43
CA ASP A 133 -18.34 15.32 10.29
C ASP A 133 -17.89 16.75 9.98
N GLU A 134 -18.76 17.52 9.31
CA GLU A 134 -18.53 18.91 8.94
C GLU A 134 -18.32 19.84 10.16
N SER A 135 -18.87 19.49 11.34
CA SER A 135 -18.80 20.35 12.52
C SER A 135 -17.43 20.34 13.19
N THR A 136 -16.70 19.23 13.02
CA THR A 136 -15.36 19.00 13.57
C THR A 136 -14.28 18.96 12.49
N ASP A 137 -14.68 18.97 11.22
CA ASP A 137 -13.82 18.79 10.05
C ASP A 137 -12.92 17.56 10.21
N ALA A 138 -13.56 16.41 10.43
CA ALA A 138 -12.91 15.15 10.74
C ALA A 138 -13.57 13.97 10.04
N TYR A 139 -12.78 12.93 9.79
CA TYR A 139 -13.23 11.65 9.27
C TYR A 139 -13.09 10.57 10.34
N THR A 140 -14.08 9.70 10.44
CA THR A 140 -14.05 8.51 11.28
C THR A 140 -13.99 7.28 10.41
N PHE A 141 -12.97 6.46 10.63
CA PHE A 141 -12.69 5.19 9.97
C PHE A 141 -13.02 4.03 10.92
N GLY A 142 -13.60 2.96 10.40
CA GLY A 142 -13.68 1.69 11.13
C GLY A 142 -12.30 1.08 11.32
N ARG A 143 -12.04 0.46 12.47
CA ARG A 143 -10.75 -0.23 12.68
C ARG A 143 -10.67 -1.50 11.86
N GLY A 144 -9.52 -1.67 11.19
CA GLY A 144 -9.17 -2.87 10.44
C GLY A 144 -8.51 -3.94 11.31
N ASP A 145 -8.54 -5.17 10.81
CA ASP A 145 -7.67 -6.25 11.27
C ASP A 145 -6.54 -6.43 10.25
N ILE A 146 -5.27 -6.31 10.68
CA ILE A 146 -4.08 -6.54 9.83
C ILE A 146 -4.06 -7.98 9.30
N GLY A 147 -4.73 -8.89 10.00
CA GLY A 147 -4.70 -10.31 9.69
C GLY A 147 -3.35 -10.94 10.02
N LEU A 148 -3.03 -12.04 9.33
CA LEU A 148 -1.82 -12.84 9.56
C LEU A 148 -0.85 -12.74 8.39
N ALA A 149 -0.59 -11.52 7.92
CA ALA A 149 0.40 -11.24 6.89
C ALA A 149 1.14 -9.93 7.22
N GLU A 150 2.34 -9.76 6.68
CA GLU A 150 3.15 -8.53 6.77
C GLU A 150 3.72 -8.15 5.40
N THR A 151 3.81 -6.86 5.11
CA THR A 151 4.49 -6.38 3.90
C THR A 151 5.97 -6.14 4.19
N LYS A 152 6.84 -6.71 3.34
CA LYS A 152 8.30 -6.52 3.39
C LYS A 152 8.75 -5.66 2.22
N LEU A 153 9.40 -4.54 2.51
CA LEU A 153 9.97 -3.65 1.50
C LEU A 153 11.44 -3.96 1.25
N THR A 154 11.80 -4.15 -0.02
CA THR A 154 13.19 -4.32 -0.47
C THR A 154 13.56 -3.21 -1.43
N PHE A 155 14.48 -2.33 -1.03
CA PHE A 155 15.03 -1.28 -1.90
C PHE A 155 15.73 -1.89 -3.13
N LYS A 156 15.41 -1.38 -4.33
CA LYS A 156 15.99 -1.82 -5.59
C LYS A 156 16.90 -0.78 -6.23
N GLY A 157 16.65 0.50 -6.00
CA GLY A 157 17.47 1.58 -6.51
C GLY A 157 16.75 2.92 -6.49
N GLU A 158 17.50 3.96 -6.84
CA GLU A 158 16.98 5.31 -7.06
C GLU A 158 17.58 5.86 -8.35
N GLU A 159 16.73 6.41 -9.21
CA GLU A 159 17.14 7.06 -10.47
C GLU A 159 16.28 8.30 -10.67
N ASP A 160 16.91 9.44 -10.99
CA ASP A 160 16.23 10.73 -11.20
C ASP A 160 15.24 11.15 -10.09
N GLY A 161 15.55 10.82 -8.83
CA GLY A 161 14.71 11.12 -7.67
C GLY A 161 13.49 10.21 -7.50
N VAL A 162 13.43 9.12 -8.27
CA VAL A 162 12.42 8.06 -8.14
C VAL A 162 13.04 6.88 -7.43
N VAL A 163 12.52 6.58 -6.23
CA VAL A 163 12.89 5.41 -5.44
C VAL A 163 12.06 4.21 -5.90
N THR A 164 12.71 3.10 -6.21
CA THR A 164 12.05 1.83 -6.55
C THR A 164 12.24 0.81 -5.43
N VAL A 165 11.14 0.23 -4.96
CA VAL A 165 11.14 -0.88 -3.99
C VAL A 165 10.31 -2.04 -4.51
N GLN A 166 10.64 -3.25 -4.07
CA GLN A 166 9.74 -4.39 -4.17
C GLN A 166 8.99 -4.52 -2.85
N ALA A 167 7.69 -4.68 -2.91
CA ALA A 167 6.83 -5.00 -1.78
C ALA A 167 6.37 -6.44 -1.89
N ASP A 168 6.69 -7.27 -0.91
CA ASP A 168 6.20 -8.64 -0.80
C ASP A 168 5.24 -8.73 0.38
N LEU A 169 3.99 -9.11 0.12
CA LEU A 169 3.03 -9.44 1.18
C LEU A 169 3.28 -10.89 1.58
N VAL A 170 3.70 -11.12 2.81
CA VAL A 170 4.19 -12.41 3.30
C VAL A 170 3.29 -12.91 4.42
N SER A 171 2.87 -14.17 4.34
CA SER A 171 2.14 -14.86 5.40
C SER A 171 2.95 -14.88 6.69
N LEU A 172 2.29 -14.67 7.83
CA LEU A 172 2.87 -14.86 9.17
C LEU A 172 2.72 -16.30 9.67
N MET A 173 2.20 -17.21 8.83
CA MET A 173 2.18 -18.64 9.12
C MET A 173 3.59 -19.25 9.01
N GLU A 174 3.73 -20.53 9.37
CA GLU A 174 5.03 -21.18 9.49
C GLU A 174 5.82 -21.25 8.16
N ASP A 175 5.12 -21.29 7.03
CA ASP A 175 5.68 -21.36 5.68
C ASP A 175 6.24 -20.01 5.18
N GLN A 176 5.71 -18.89 5.68
CA GLN A 176 6.03 -17.54 5.23
C GLN A 176 5.90 -17.38 3.71
N ASP A 177 4.83 -17.95 3.16
CA ASP A 177 4.56 -17.86 1.72
C ASP A 177 4.33 -16.41 1.30
N ILE A 178 4.83 -16.06 0.11
CA ILE A 178 4.56 -14.79 -0.54
C ILE A 178 3.15 -14.87 -1.14
N ILE A 179 2.24 -14.06 -0.59
CA ILE A 179 0.86 -13.92 -1.03
C ILE A 179 0.79 -13.09 -2.31
N GLY A 180 1.67 -12.09 -2.44
CA GLY A 180 1.80 -11.29 -3.64
C GLY A 180 3.07 -10.44 -3.61
N SER A 181 3.48 -9.99 -4.80
CA SER A 181 4.65 -9.13 -4.98
C SER A 181 4.31 -7.96 -5.90
N TRP A 182 4.82 -6.78 -5.57
CA TRP A 182 4.62 -5.56 -6.35
C TRP A 182 5.92 -4.80 -6.52
N THR A 183 6.07 -4.16 -7.67
CA THR A 183 7.03 -3.07 -7.86
C THR A 183 6.33 -1.77 -7.48
N VAL A 184 6.94 -1.03 -6.55
CA VAL A 184 6.45 0.26 -6.09
C VAL A 184 7.48 1.32 -6.43
N THR A 185 7.02 2.40 -7.05
CA THR A 185 7.83 3.60 -7.24
C THR A 185 7.35 4.70 -6.32
N MET A 186 8.28 5.46 -5.78
CA MET A 186 8.02 6.56 -4.85
C MET A 186 8.85 7.77 -5.22
N THR A 187 8.35 8.95 -4.90
CA THR A 187 9.06 10.22 -5.10
C THR A 187 9.06 11.02 -3.80
N ASN A 188 9.92 12.03 -3.70
CA ASN A 188 9.93 12.91 -2.53
C ASN A 188 8.54 13.48 -2.26
N ASN A 189 8.10 13.36 -1.02
CA ASN A 189 6.87 13.98 -0.57
C ASN A 189 7.08 15.50 -0.48
N THR A 190 6.61 16.24 -1.48
CA THR A 190 6.78 17.71 -1.50
C THR A 190 6.01 18.42 -0.38
N TYR A 191 5.02 17.79 0.25
CA TYR A 191 4.36 18.35 1.44
C TYR A 191 5.19 18.17 2.71
N ALA A 192 6.15 17.25 2.72
CA ALA A 192 7.12 17.13 3.80
C ALA A 192 8.11 18.31 3.82
N ASP A 193 8.24 19.06 2.72
CA ASP A 193 9.11 20.21 2.62
C ASP A 193 8.68 21.32 3.58
N GLY A 194 9.51 21.58 4.59
CA GLY A 194 9.26 22.60 5.61
C GLY A 194 8.51 22.09 6.85
N ILE A 195 8.17 20.81 6.92
CA ILE A 195 7.73 20.16 8.15
C ILE A 195 8.97 19.69 8.93
N SER A 196 9.02 20.02 10.22
CA SER A 196 10.04 19.45 11.10
C SER A 196 9.66 18.02 11.44
N ASP A 197 10.44 17.05 10.94
CA ASP A 197 10.25 15.61 11.19
C ASP A 197 8.96 15.04 10.56
N PRO A 198 8.84 15.03 9.22
CA PRO A 198 7.69 14.47 8.53
C PRO A 198 7.62 12.95 8.76
N MET A 199 6.41 12.42 8.96
CA MET A 199 6.20 10.99 9.16
C MET A 199 6.60 10.16 7.93
N TYR A 200 6.40 10.70 6.73
CA TYR A 200 6.74 10.05 5.46
C TYR A 200 7.50 11.00 4.56
N LEU A 201 8.76 10.66 4.25
CA LEU A 201 9.61 11.41 3.32
C LEU A 201 9.25 11.17 1.85
N TYR A 202 8.50 10.11 1.57
CA TYR A 202 8.10 9.74 0.23
C TYR A 202 6.58 9.70 0.06
N SER A 203 6.17 9.81 -1.19
CA SER A 203 4.82 9.58 -1.67
C SER A 203 4.86 8.51 -2.75
N VAL A 204 3.93 7.55 -2.70
CA VAL A 204 3.86 6.47 -3.71
C VAL A 204 3.38 7.05 -5.05
N ALA A 205 4.14 6.79 -6.12
CA ALA A 205 3.86 7.26 -7.47
C ALA A 205 3.23 6.17 -8.35
N SER A 206 3.57 4.90 -8.10
CA SER A 206 2.90 3.76 -8.74
C SER A 206 3.06 2.48 -7.93
N VAL A 207 2.09 1.57 -8.09
CA VAL A 207 2.14 0.19 -7.61
C VAL A 207 1.77 -0.71 -8.78
N THR A 208 2.67 -1.62 -9.16
CA THR A 208 2.45 -2.55 -10.28
C THR A 208 2.68 -3.97 -9.78
N PRO A 209 1.70 -4.88 -9.92
CA PRO A 209 1.91 -6.30 -9.62
C PRO A 209 3.11 -6.84 -10.38
N ILE A 210 3.96 -7.59 -9.68
CA ILE A 210 4.98 -8.41 -10.34
C ILE A 210 4.26 -9.68 -10.73
N GLU A 211 4.01 -9.84 -12.03
CA GLU A 211 3.59 -11.13 -12.56
C GLU A 211 4.59 -12.17 -12.09
N THR A 212 4.16 -13.06 -11.21
CA THR A 212 4.92 -14.26 -10.93
C THR A 212 4.90 -15.05 -12.21
N THR A 213 5.99 -15.00 -12.98
CA THR A 213 6.19 -15.93 -14.07
C THR A 213 6.21 -17.33 -13.46
N GLU A 214 5.07 -18.00 -13.43
CA GLU A 214 5.09 -19.43 -13.69
C GLU A 214 5.85 -19.59 -15.01
N ASN A 215 6.90 -20.41 -15.02
CA ASN A 215 7.75 -20.58 -16.20
C ASN A 215 6.89 -20.90 -17.43
N GLU A 216 6.64 -19.90 -18.28
CA GLU A 216 6.19 -20.10 -19.65
C GLU A 216 7.35 -20.76 -20.41
N GLY A 217 7.34 -22.10 -20.41
CA GLY A 217 8.20 -22.93 -21.24
C GLY A 217 7.78 -22.82 -22.70
N ASP A 218 8.55 -22.04 -23.43
CA ASP A 218 8.47 -21.69 -24.84
C ASP A 218 8.18 -22.86 -25.82
N SER A 219 7.47 -22.53 -26.91
CA SER A 219 7.04 -23.44 -27.97
C SER A 219 8.20 -23.75 -28.95
N GLN A 220 8.56 -25.04 -29.12
CA GLN A 220 8.64 -25.75 -30.42
C GLN A 220 9.59 -26.96 -30.42
N THR A 221 9.13 -28.01 -31.12
CA THR A 221 9.85 -29.15 -31.74
C THR A 221 10.18 -30.42 -30.93
N SER A 222 9.25 -31.37 -31.03
CA SER A 222 9.44 -32.75 -31.51
C SER A 222 10.57 -33.59 -30.89
N GLY A 223 10.20 -34.53 -30.02
CA GLY A 223 11.00 -35.73 -29.76
C GLY A 223 10.78 -36.32 -28.37
N THR A 224 9.86 -37.28 -28.29
CA THR A 224 9.74 -38.39 -27.32
C THR A 224 10.66 -38.33 -26.10
N THR A 225 10.10 -38.08 -24.91
CA THR A 225 9.99 -39.03 -23.77
C THR A 225 9.36 -38.27 -22.61
N SER A 226 8.06 -38.50 -22.36
CA SER A 226 7.31 -37.90 -21.26
C SER A 226 7.82 -38.39 -19.91
N SER A 227 8.14 -37.47 -19.01
CA SER A 227 8.19 -37.71 -17.57
C SER A 227 7.26 -36.69 -16.92
N GLU A 228 6.08 -37.18 -16.54
CA GLU A 228 5.01 -36.48 -15.84
C GLU A 228 5.49 -36.00 -14.45
N THR A 229 5.14 -34.77 -14.08
CA THR A 229 4.88 -34.40 -12.69
C THR A 229 3.43 -33.92 -12.67
N ALA A 230 2.55 -34.76 -12.14
CA ALA A 230 1.11 -34.56 -12.16
C ALA A 230 0.68 -33.52 -11.10
N SER A 231 0.09 -32.41 -11.54
CA SER A 231 -0.83 -31.62 -10.72
C SER A 231 -2.16 -32.39 -10.65
N ASN A 232 -2.57 -32.81 -9.45
CA ASN A 232 -3.81 -33.56 -9.26
C ASN A 232 -5.01 -32.59 -9.24
N GLU A 233 -5.35 -32.04 -10.40
CA GLU A 233 -6.62 -31.36 -10.60
C GLU A 233 -7.75 -32.38 -10.76
N ILE A 234 -8.82 -32.21 -9.99
CA ILE A 234 -9.97 -33.11 -9.95
C ILE A 234 -11.21 -32.31 -10.33
N THR A 235 -11.79 -32.64 -11.49
CA THR A 235 -13.08 -32.09 -11.92
C THR A 235 -14.21 -32.99 -11.44
N VAL A 236 -15.22 -32.39 -10.82
CA VAL A 236 -16.35 -33.10 -10.23
C VAL A 236 -17.67 -32.40 -10.53
N ASN A 237 -18.71 -33.20 -10.74
CA ASN A 237 -20.09 -32.75 -10.80
C ASN A 237 -20.72 -32.95 -9.42
N ALA A 238 -21.29 -31.90 -8.84
CA ALA A 238 -21.88 -31.93 -7.51
C ALA A 238 -23.18 -31.12 -7.46
N VAL A 239 -23.84 -31.13 -6.30
CA VAL A 239 -24.96 -30.23 -5.98
C VAL A 239 -24.44 -29.15 -5.04
N TYR A 240 -24.65 -27.89 -5.41
CA TYR A 240 -24.22 -26.74 -4.63
C TYR A 240 -25.10 -26.57 -3.38
N ASN A 241 -24.49 -26.54 -2.20
CA ASN A 241 -25.20 -26.37 -0.94
C ASN A 241 -25.18 -24.92 -0.42
N GLY A 242 -24.39 -24.04 -1.06
CA GLY A 242 -24.22 -22.65 -0.65
C GLY A 242 -22.81 -22.34 -0.12
N LEU A 243 -22.62 -21.09 0.27
CA LEU A 243 -21.41 -20.62 0.95
C LEU A 243 -21.56 -20.75 2.46
N SER A 244 -20.57 -21.34 3.12
CA SER A 244 -20.51 -21.39 4.59
C SER A 244 -19.92 -20.11 5.17
N ASP A 245 -19.01 -19.48 4.41
CA ASP A 245 -18.43 -18.17 4.66
C ASP A 245 -17.97 -17.54 3.31
N GLY A 246 -17.25 -16.42 3.36
CA GLY A 246 -16.81 -15.70 2.15
C GLY A 246 -15.84 -16.46 1.23
N HIS A 247 -15.24 -17.56 1.69
CA HIS A 247 -14.19 -18.29 0.97
C HIS A 247 -14.42 -19.81 0.93
N THR A 248 -15.49 -20.30 1.54
CA THR A 248 -15.81 -21.73 1.64
C THR A 248 -17.16 -22.04 1.01
N ALA A 249 -17.16 -22.94 0.03
CA ALA A 249 -18.36 -23.49 -0.58
C ALA A 249 -18.60 -24.95 -0.16
N GLU A 250 -19.85 -25.30 0.14
CA GLU A 250 -20.23 -26.68 0.43
C GLU A 250 -20.89 -27.34 -0.78
N MET A 251 -20.50 -28.59 -1.06
CA MET A 251 -20.99 -29.35 -2.21
C MET A 251 -21.38 -30.76 -1.78
N THR A 252 -22.48 -31.29 -2.32
CA THR A 252 -22.87 -32.69 -2.20
C THR A 252 -22.42 -33.46 -3.43
N LEU A 253 -21.51 -34.42 -3.25
CA LEU A 253 -21.01 -35.30 -4.30
C LEU A 253 -22.07 -36.35 -4.73
N PRO A 254 -21.90 -36.99 -5.90
CA PRO A 254 -22.86 -37.99 -6.40
C PRO A 254 -23.03 -39.21 -5.49
N ASP A 255 -22.04 -39.51 -4.65
CA ASP A 255 -22.11 -40.59 -3.66
C ASP A 255 -22.87 -40.19 -2.37
N GLY A 256 -23.32 -38.94 -2.28
CA GLY A 256 -24.05 -38.37 -1.16
C GLY A 256 -23.16 -37.76 -0.08
N THR A 257 -21.83 -37.76 -0.25
CA THR A 257 -20.91 -37.12 0.68
C THR A 257 -20.97 -35.60 0.55
N VAL A 258 -20.99 -34.89 1.67
CA VAL A 258 -20.89 -33.43 1.71
C VAL A 258 -19.46 -33.04 2.05
N ASN A 259 -18.87 -32.20 1.22
CA ASN A 259 -17.50 -31.70 1.37
C ASN A 259 -17.50 -30.17 1.32
N ALA A 260 -16.56 -29.58 2.05
CA ALA A 260 -16.27 -28.15 1.99
C ALA A 260 -15.05 -27.91 1.11
N TYR A 261 -15.14 -26.90 0.25
CA TYR A 261 -14.11 -26.52 -0.70
C TYR A 261 -13.78 -25.04 -0.50
N GLN A 262 -12.50 -24.75 -0.35
CA GLN A 262 -11.99 -23.39 -0.25
C GLN A 262 -11.86 -22.78 -1.64
N PHE A 263 -11.96 -21.46 -1.74
CA PHE A 263 -11.61 -20.72 -2.95
C PHE A 263 -11.06 -19.36 -2.58
N THR A 264 -10.07 -18.90 -3.35
CA THR A 264 -9.45 -17.58 -3.20
C THR A 264 -9.55 -16.75 -4.48
N ASP A 265 -9.85 -17.40 -5.61
CA ASP A 265 -10.04 -16.73 -6.91
C ASP A 265 -11.39 -15.98 -6.94
N SER A 266 -11.34 -14.69 -7.28
CA SER A 266 -12.52 -13.82 -7.32
C SER A 266 -13.49 -14.14 -8.45
N ASN A 267 -13.03 -14.75 -9.55
CA ASN A 267 -13.89 -15.28 -10.62
C ASN A 267 -14.64 -16.52 -10.14
N VAL A 268 -13.97 -17.42 -9.40
CA VAL A 268 -14.62 -18.56 -8.75
C VAL A 268 -15.67 -18.06 -7.75
N ALA A 269 -15.32 -17.09 -6.90
CA ALA A 269 -16.24 -16.50 -5.95
C ALA A 269 -17.47 -15.88 -6.63
N SER A 270 -17.26 -15.11 -7.69
CA SER A 270 -18.35 -14.45 -8.45
C SER A 270 -19.26 -15.48 -9.11
N LYS A 271 -18.68 -16.50 -9.77
CA LYS A 271 -19.46 -17.58 -10.40
C LYS A 271 -20.29 -18.34 -9.39
N LEU A 272 -19.73 -18.69 -8.22
CA LEU A 272 -20.46 -19.42 -7.18
C LEU A 272 -21.68 -18.65 -6.67
N GLN A 273 -21.62 -17.31 -6.63
CA GLN A 273 -22.75 -16.47 -6.23
C GLN A 273 -23.88 -16.43 -7.27
N GLU A 274 -23.64 -16.85 -8.51
CA GLU A 274 -24.68 -16.96 -9.55
C GLU A 274 -25.56 -18.22 -9.37
N TYR A 275 -25.06 -19.23 -8.65
CA TYR A 275 -25.75 -20.48 -8.39
C TYR A 275 -26.68 -20.41 -7.17
N ASN A 276 -27.83 -21.08 -7.25
CA ASN A 276 -28.74 -21.26 -6.12
C ASN A 276 -28.44 -22.57 -5.39
N VAL A 277 -28.74 -22.62 -4.09
CA VAL A 277 -28.68 -23.86 -3.31
C VAL A 277 -29.57 -24.93 -3.95
N GLY A 278 -28.98 -26.08 -4.26
CA GLY A 278 -29.61 -27.20 -4.95
C GLY A 278 -29.31 -27.29 -6.44
N ASP A 279 -28.61 -26.29 -7.01
CA ASP A 279 -28.19 -26.33 -8.41
C ASP A 279 -27.08 -27.36 -8.63
N ALA A 280 -27.09 -28.00 -9.81
CA ALA A 280 -26.00 -28.87 -10.23
C ALA A 280 -24.85 -28.01 -10.76
N ILE A 281 -23.63 -28.29 -10.31
CA ILE A 281 -22.43 -27.50 -10.63
C ILE A 281 -21.28 -28.44 -11.01
N THR A 282 -20.50 -28.04 -12.02
CA THR A 282 -19.23 -28.67 -12.37
C THR A 282 -18.11 -27.76 -11.95
N PHE A 283 -17.14 -28.27 -11.19
CA PHE A 283 -15.99 -27.49 -10.76
C PHE A 283 -14.74 -28.35 -10.70
N THR A 284 -13.59 -27.68 -10.82
CA THR A 284 -12.26 -28.28 -10.70
C THR A 284 -11.65 -27.83 -9.38
N TYR A 285 -11.04 -28.76 -8.65
CA TYR A 285 -10.32 -28.45 -7.42
C TYR A 285 -8.97 -29.16 -7.37
N THR A 286 -8.05 -28.61 -6.58
CA THR A 286 -6.78 -29.24 -6.21
C THR A 286 -6.80 -29.66 -4.75
N GLN A 287 -6.04 -30.70 -4.42
CA GLN A 287 -5.81 -31.13 -3.05
C GLN A 287 -4.38 -31.68 -2.93
N GLU A 288 -3.53 -30.98 -2.18
CA GLU A 288 -2.09 -31.30 -2.13
C GLU A 288 -1.79 -32.61 -1.40
N SER A 289 -2.64 -32.97 -0.44
CA SER A 289 -2.58 -34.25 0.27
C SER A 289 -3.97 -34.62 0.79
N LYS A 290 -4.17 -35.87 1.21
CA LYS A 290 -5.50 -36.36 1.66
C LYS A 290 -6.12 -35.54 2.81
N ASP A 291 -5.27 -34.93 3.65
CA ASP A 291 -5.69 -34.14 4.81
C ASP A 291 -5.63 -32.62 4.55
N ALA A 292 -5.17 -32.20 3.36
CA ALA A 292 -5.15 -30.80 2.96
C ALA A 292 -6.54 -30.31 2.54
N ALA A 293 -6.74 -28.98 2.56
CA ALA A 293 -7.94 -28.36 2.04
C ALA A 293 -8.11 -28.67 0.54
N MET A 294 -9.36 -28.83 0.11
CA MET A 294 -9.70 -28.93 -1.30
C MET A 294 -9.98 -27.51 -1.80
N VAL A 295 -9.23 -27.04 -2.79
CA VAL A 295 -9.31 -25.65 -3.28
C VAL A 295 -9.89 -25.62 -4.68
N ILE A 296 -11.02 -24.95 -4.88
CA ILE A 296 -11.64 -24.77 -6.19
C ILE A 296 -10.77 -23.84 -7.03
N THR A 297 -10.34 -24.33 -8.19
CA THR A 297 -9.54 -23.58 -9.16
C THR A 297 -10.38 -23.10 -10.34
N ASN A 298 -11.51 -23.75 -10.63
CA ASN A 298 -12.43 -23.32 -11.68
C ASN A 298 -13.86 -23.81 -11.44
N VAL A 299 -14.84 -23.04 -11.93
CA VAL A 299 -16.26 -23.38 -11.98
C VAL A 299 -16.73 -23.21 -13.42
N GLU A 300 -17.40 -24.21 -13.99
CA GLU A 300 -17.93 -24.19 -15.36
C GLU A 300 -19.24 -23.38 -15.48
#